data_AF-A0A1K2AUY2-F1
#
_entry.id   AF-A0A1K2AUY2-F1
#
_cell.length_a   1.000
_cell.length_b   1.000
_cell.length_c   1.000
_cell.angle_alpha   90.00
_cell.angle_beta   90.00
_cell.angle_gamma   90.00
#
_symmetry.space_group_name_H-M   'P 1'
#
loop_
_entity.id
_entity.type
_entity.pdbx_description
1 polymer ?
#
loop_
_entity_poly.entity_id
_entity_poly.type
_entity_poly.pdbx_seq_one_letter_code
_entity_poly.pdbx_strand_id
1 'polypeptide(L)'
;MSPRRNTRLNSPKSSPDTPHAGRDTTPQALPRNPQPGEGIDQPPSSPGRQTQAPEAQPPAVQIAEIASRAVTRDASVPVSLDDYYLSPELVTMLSEPDATSGIRTFRTRTYVELSEGGTVLLGRDSQQNYRARSSTELIASGPRLEQVEGSHLWRRLPHGEVTHGSDPDPVPALDRPTVEESPEAVAPKRPRTTASQSEAVTQGEPAFTKNWGFDPRFSTSEFITLGDVHYKVVSSTAAREYPITYVQSPTHPAYDFDLLEAILRHTPDEQPRSAVRIPPGNHWEIDPRLPFEKPLTAYVREVFPEVTTVTLENIARRQFELANDSSFADGAGLTALRQIFHSWKNATPSPPPQWTDPLLMLPILPTSSSSRGTARAIALPIPSATGTLERLDFDPLRFQQQWLYFLTTYSPVDFKRFMAGLLTRNGYTVIEPSSFSSFPALVFQRTGHDHVFYMSLHRTRIPKISLPSYTDPNTAGVLLENQVGEAAAKVVRDAQSANKIIWLKGGSEIRPGIADTVFIIRDDNARL
;
A
#
# COMPACT_ATOMS: atom_id res chain seq x y z
N MET A 1 -51.66 68.06 -16.22
CA MET A 1 -51.89 67.60 -17.61
C MET A 1 -51.39 66.15 -17.73
N SER A 2 -52.29 65.23 -18.07
CA SER A 2 -51.99 63.97 -18.81
C SER A 2 -52.29 64.21 -20.30
N PRO A 3 -51.88 63.32 -21.22
CA PRO A 3 -52.78 62.25 -21.71
C PRO A 3 -52.06 60.87 -21.83
N ARG A 4 -52.67 59.73 -21.46
CA ARG A 4 -53.70 58.87 -22.11
C ARG A 4 -53.13 57.94 -23.21
N ARG A 5 -53.60 56.71 -23.45
CA ARG A 5 -54.38 55.64 -22.76
C ARG A 5 -54.66 54.56 -23.83
N ASN A 6 -54.80 53.29 -23.42
CA ASN A 6 -55.75 52.24 -23.89
C ASN A 6 -55.05 50.86 -23.88
N THR A 7 -55.24 49.89 -22.98
CA THR A 7 -56.39 49.13 -22.39
C THR A 7 -57.31 48.38 -23.36
N ARG A 8 -57.34 47.04 -23.22
CA ARG A 8 -58.50 46.07 -23.06
C ARG A 8 -58.30 44.75 -23.85
N LEU A 9 -58.84 43.57 -23.49
CA LEU A 9 -59.39 42.92 -22.27
C LEU A 9 -59.72 41.44 -22.62
N ASN A 10 -59.58 40.51 -21.65
CA ASN A 10 -60.33 39.27 -21.31
C ASN A 10 -60.72 38.13 -22.31
N SER A 11 -60.21 36.91 -21.98
CA SER A 11 -60.82 35.54 -21.74
C SER A 11 -62.31 35.22 -22.01
N PRO A 12 -62.85 33.96 -21.85
CA PRO A 12 -62.34 32.55 -21.94
C PRO A 12 -63.32 31.57 -22.69
N LYS A 13 -63.00 30.25 -22.85
CA LYS A 13 -63.91 29.07 -22.62
C LYS A 13 -63.54 27.74 -23.35
N SER A 14 -63.48 26.66 -22.53
CA SER A 14 -64.00 25.26 -22.69
C SER A 14 -63.65 24.35 -23.88
N SER A 15 -63.27 23.10 -23.55
CA SER A 15 -63.42 21.85 -24.33
C SER A 15 -64.88 21.62 -24.78
N PRO A 16 -65.14 20.75 -25.80
CA PRO A 16 -65.40 19.32 -25.53
C PRO A 16 -65.03 18.31 -26.66
N ASP A 17 -65.04 17.02 -26.27
CA ASP A 17 -65.50 15.82 -26.99
C ASP A 17 -64.94 15.36 -28.37
N THR A 18 -64.29 14.19 -28.34
CA THR A 18 -64.35 13.05 -29.32
C THR A 18 -65.78 12.68 -29.75
N PRO A 19 -66.11 11.95 -30.86
CA PRO A 19 -65.53 10.62 -31.26
C PRO A 19 -65.60 10.16 -32.76
N HIS A 20 -65.15 8.91 -32.99
CA HIS A 20 -65.42 7.92 -34.08
C HIS A 20 -64.59 7.98 -35.39
N ALA A 21 -64.28 6.88 -36.12
CA ALA A 21 -64.22 5.43 -35.91
C ALA A 21 -63.76 4.75 -37.23
N GLY A 22 -63.13 3.56 -37.14
CA GLY A 22 -63.02 2.55 -38.23
C GLY A 22 -61.69 2.58 -39.02
N ARG A 23 -60.96 1.48 -39.22
CA ARG A 23 -61.37 0.08 -39.38
C ARG A 23 -60.17 -0.89 -39.21
N ASP A 24 -60.43 -2.01 -38.54
CA ASP A 24 -59.60 -3.22 -38.45
C ASP A 24 -59.38 -3.91 -39.80
N THR A 25 -58.24 -4.61 -39.92
CA THR A 25 -58.20 -6.05 -40.23
C THR A 25 -56.82 -6.63 -39.89
N THR A 26 -56.79 -7.56 -38.94
CA THR A 26 -55.78 -8.62 -38.75
C THR A 26 -56.04 -9.77 -39.76
N PRO A 27 -55.07 -10.67 -39.99
CA PRO A 27 -55.12 -11.94 -39.25
C PRO A 27 -53.74 -12.50 -38.83
N GLN A 28 -53.80 -13.26 -37.74
CA GLN A 28 -52.74 -13.98 -37.04
C GLN A 28 -52.67 -15.43 -37.55
N ALA A 29 -51.47 -16.01 -37.72
CA ALA A 29 -51.23 -17.46 -37.65
C ALA A 29 -49.73 -17.81 -37.57
N LEU A 30 -49.31 -18.44 -36.47
CA LEU A 30 -48.23 -19.44 -36.36
C LEU A 30 -48.90 -20.84 -36.40
N PRO A 31 -48.25 -22.02 -36.63
CA PRO A 31 -46.88 -22.40 -36.22
C PRO A 31 -46.09 -23.44 -37.09
N ARG A 32 -44.87 -23.79 -36.62
CA ARG A 32 -44.21 -25.14 -36.56
C ARG A 32 -43.02 -25.48 -37.50
N ASN A 33 -41.94 -25.97 -36.86
CA ASN A 33 -40.67 -26.60 -37.33
C ASN A 33 -40.86 -27.84 -38.26
N PRO A 34 -39.85 -28.26 -39.07
CA PRO A 34 -38.79 -29.21 -38.63
C PRO A 34 -37.37 -29.14 -39.32
N GLN A 35 -36.34 -29.72 -38.68
CA GLN A 35 -35.05 -30.24 -39.23
C GLN A 35 -35.31 -31.45 -40.20
N PRO A 36 -34.35 -32.12 -40.95
CA PRO A 36 -32.88 -32.33 -40.76
C PRO A 36 -32.01 -32.50 -42.06
N GLY A 37 -30.71 -32.86 -41.92
CA GLY A 37 -29.87 -33.58 -42.92
C GLY A 37 -28.49 -32.92 -43.21
N GLU A 38 -27.36 -33.41 -42.68
CA GLU A 38 -26.44 -34.44 -43.28
C GLU A 38 -25.95 -34.04 -44.68
N GLY A 39 -24.68 -33.88 -45.03
CA GLY A 39 -23.40 -34.45 -44.60
C GLY A 39 -22.62 -34.77 -45.89
N ILE A 40 -21.29 -34.58 -45.94
CA ILE A 40 -20.30 -35.35 -46.75
C ILE A 40 -18.89 -34.77 -46.55
N ASP A 41 -17.97 -35.73 -46.58
CA ASP A 41 -16.59 -35.85 -46.12
C ASP A 41 -15.49 -35.48 -47.16
N GLN A 42 -14.38 -34.88 -46.67
CA GLN A 42 -12.95 -35.27 -46.87
C GLN A 42 -12.15 -34.99 -48.21
N PRO A 43 -10.78 -35.15 -48.27
CA PRO A 43 -9.72 -34.11 -48.48
C PRO A 43 -8.81 -34.43 -49.73
N PRO A 44 -7.45 -34.20 -49.83
CA PRO A 44 -6.46 -33.24 -49.28
C PRO A 44 -5.58 -32.55 -50.37
N SER A 45 -4.67 -31.61 -50.03
CA SER A 45 -3.31 -31.49 -50.62
C SER A 45 -2.47 -30.30 -50.07
N SER A 46 -1.24 -30.61 -49.64
CA SER A 46 -0.12 -29.67 -49.43
C SER A 46 0.73 -29.54 -50.73
N PRO A 47 1.61 -28.53 -50.90
CA PRO A 47 2.95 -28.46 -50.26
C PRO A 47 3.28 -27.02 -49.77
N GLY A 48 4.18 -26.70 -48.84
CA GLY A 48 5.48 -27.27 -48.46
C GLY A 48 6.58 -26.24 -48.75
N ARG A 49 7.08 -25.50 -47.74
CA ARG A 49 8.48 -24.99 -47.67
C ARG A 49 8.85 -24.52 -46.27
N GLN A 50 9.74 -25.28 -45.63
CA GLN A 50 10.48 -24.92 -44.42
C GLN A 50 11.54 -23.86 -44.74
N THR A 51 11.74 -22.91 -43.83
CA THR A 51 13.03 -22.20 -43.68
C THR A 51 13.38 -22.19 -42.21
N GLN A 52 14.48 -22.86 -41.88
CA GLN A 52 15.06 -23.03 -40.55
C GLN A 52 15.96 -21.82 -40.28
N ALA A 53 15.88 -21.22 -39.09
CA ALA A 53 16.80 -20.19 -38.60
C ALA A 53 17.30 -20.59 -37.19
N PRO A 54 18.54 -20.22 -36.81
CA PRO A 54 19.33 -20.98 -35.84
C PRO A 54 19.05 -20.62 -34.39
N GLU A 55 19.23 -21.64 -33.56
CA GLU A 55 19.18 -21.67 -32.10
C GLU A 55 20.26 -20.76 -31.49
N ALA A 56 19.86 -19.78 -30.68
CA ALA A 56 20.76 -18.88 -29.96
C ALA A 56 21.04 -19.44 -28.55
N GLN A 57 22.31 -19.81 -28.29
CA GLN A 57 22.79 -20.14 -26.94
C GLN A 57 22.83 -18.90 -26.04
N PRO A 58 22.47 -19.00 -24.74
CA PRO A 58 22.66 -17.91 -23.79
C PRO A 58 24.15 -17.78 -23.38
N PRO A 59 24.66 -16.57 -23.13
CA PRO A 59 26.05 -16.38 -22.72
C PRO A 59 26.28 -16.82 -21.27
N ALA A 60 27.45 -17.42 -21.04
CA ALA A 60 27.93 -17.80 -19.72
C ALA A 60 28.23 -16.57 -18.85
N VAL A 61 27.60 -16.48 -17.68
CA VAL A 61 27.87 -15.45 -16.66
C VAL A 61 29.08 -15.90 -15.83
N GLN A 62 30.17 -15.14 -15.90
CA GLN A 62 31.31 -15.27 -14.98
C GLN A 62 31.03 -14.46 -13.72
N ILE A 63 31.07 -15.11 -12.56
CA ILE A 63 30.95 -14.47 -11.23
C ILE A 63 32.35 -14.09 -10.77
N ALA A 64 32.63 -12.80 -10.64
CA ALA A 64 33.82 -12.29 -9.95
C ALA A 64 33.48 -12.03 -8.47
N GLU A 65 34.18 -12.71 -7.58
CA GLU A 65 34.05 -12.60 -6.13
C GLU A 65 34.80 -11.35 -5.63
N ILE A 66 34.09 -10.35 -5.08
CA ILE A 66 34.72 -9.21 -4.39
C ILE A 66 34.61 -9.46 -2.89
N ALA A 67 35.71 -9.92 -2.28
CA ALA A 67 35.83 -10.05 -0.84
C ALA A 67 36.09 -8.67 -0.20
N SER A 68 35.06 -8.04 0.37
CA SER A 68 35.20 -6.85 1.21
C SER A 68 35.22 -7.25 2.69
N ARG A 69 36.42 -7.46 3.23
CA ARG A 69 36.66 -7.65 4.66
C ARG A 69 36.53 -6.30 5.38
N ALA A 70 35.38 -6.03 6.00
CA ALA A 70 35.23 -4.88 6.88
C ALA A 70 35.80 -5.22 8.27
N VAL A 71 36.82 -4.47 8.68
CA VAL A 71 37.42 -4.48 10.02
C VAL A 71 36.51 -3.66 10.94
N THR A 72 35.98 -4.29 12.00
CA THR A 72 35.31 -3.59 13.10
C THR A 72 36.35 -2.85 13.93
N ARG A 73 36.21 -1.53 14.06
CA ARG A 73 36.84 -0.72 15.11
C ARG A 73 35.73 -0.12 15.95
N ASP A 74 35.70 -0.54 17.21
CA ASP A 74 34.85 -0.01 18.27
C ASP A 74 35.55 1.26 18.84
N ALA A 75 34.86 2.40 18.79
CA ALA A 75 35.32 3.66 19.38
C ALA A 75 34.10 4.46 19.83
N SER A 76 33.91 4.56 21.15
CA SER A 76 32.84 5.29 21.81
C SER A 76 33.10 6.81 21.76
N VAL A 77 32.28 7.53 21.01
CA VAL A 77 32.26 9.01 20.98
C VAL A 77 31.17 9.51 21.92
N PRO A 78 31.40 10.55 22.75
CA PRO A 78 30.34 11.17 23.54
C PRO A 78 29.30 11.82 22.63
N VAL A 79 28.08 11.28 22.62
CA VAL A 79 26.96 11.80 21.82
C VAL A 79 26.49 13.15 22.37
N SER A 80 26.43 14.17 21.51
CA SER A 80 25.90 15.50 21.84
C SER A 80 24.36 15.52 21.88
N LEU A 81 23.76 16.53 22.53
CA LEU A 81 22.31 16.72 22.55
C LEU A 81 21.78 17.53 21.34
N ASP A 82 22.68 18.10 20.53
CA ASP A 82 22.32 19.06 19.46
C ASP A 82 21.27 18.50 18.48
N ASP A 83 21.34 17.21 18.16
CA ASP A 83 20.42 16.54 17.21
C ASP A 83 19.08 16.10 17.84
N TYR A 84 18.90 16.30 19.15
CA TYR A 84 17.73 15.81 19.90
C TYR A 84 16.76 16.92 20.34
N TYR A 85 17.15 18.19 20.17
CA TYR A 85 16.31 19.32 20.52
C TYR A 85 15.10 19.45 19.59
N LEU A 86 13.93 19.61 20.20
CA LEU A 86 12.69 19.92 19.53
C LEU A 86 12.64 21.40 19.18
N SER A 87 12.24 21.73 17.95
CA SER A 87 12.06 23.12 17.51
C SER A 87 11.08 23.88 18.42
N PRO A 88 11.39 25.15 18.80
CA PRO A 88 10.54 25.94 19.70
C PRO A 88 9.09 26.10 19.23
N GLU A 89 8.85 26.11 17.92
CA GLU A 89 7.50 26.17 17.32
C GLU A 89 6.64 24.96 17.73
N LEU A 90 7.25 23.77 17.83
CA LEU A 90 6.58 22.52 18.19
C LEU A 90 6.37 22.38 19.71
N VAL A 91 7.16 23.09 20.53
CA VAL A 91 7.00 23.11 22.00
C VAL A 91 5.63 23.67 22.39
N THR A 92 5.12 24.64 21.62
CA THR A 92 3.79 25.25 21.85
C THR A 92 2.63 24.28 21.64
N MET A 93 2.85 23.15 20.95
CA MET A 93 1.85 22.13 20.69
C MET A 93 1.82 21.02 21.75
N LEU A 94 2.77 21.00 22.69
CA LEU A 94 2.87 19.99 23.73
C LEU A 94 1.83 20.21 24.83
N SER A 95 1.45 19.14 25.53
CA SER A 95 0.64 19.26 26.74
C SER A 95 1.36 20.07 27.83
N GLU A 96 0.59 20.50 28.83
CA GLU A 96 1.17 20.96 30.09
C GLU A 96 2.04 19.85 30.72
N PRO A 97 3.14 20.22 31.41
CA PRO A 97 4.03 19.24 32.04
C PRO A 97 3.32 18.56 33.21
N ASP A 98 3.49 17.24 33.31
CA ASP A 98 3.00 16.47 34.44
C ASP A 98 3.55 17.01 35.77
N ALA A 99 2.66 17.21 36.75
CA ALA A 99 2.99 17.84 38.02
C ALA A 99 3.96 17.03 38.91
N THR A 100 4.24 15.77 38.56
CA THR A 100 5.15 14.91 39.32
C THR A 100 6.47 14.67 38.57
N SER A 101 6.39 14.39 37.27
CA SER A 101 7.51 13.97 36.44
C SER A 101 8.04 15.06 35.49
N GLY A 102 7.28 16.13 35.27
CA GLY A 102 7.58 17.15 34.26
C GLY A 102 7.44 16.68 32.82
N ILE A 103 6.94 15.46 32.59
CA ILE A 103 6.77 14.87 31.26
C ILE A 103 5.60 15.56 30.55
N ARG A 104 5.85 16.02 29.32
CA ARG A 104 4.85 16.52 28.40
C ARG A 104 4.53 15.46 27.36
N THR A 105 3.32 15.47 26.81
CA THR A 105 2.90 14.53 25.78
C THR A 105 2.42 15.27 24.54
N PHE A 106 2.68 14.67 23.39
CA PHE A 106 2.04 15.05 22.14
C PHE A 106 1.84 13.80 21.30
N ARG A 107 0.57 13.46 21.05
CA ARG A 107 0.15 12.16 20.52
C ARG A 107 0.66 11.03 21.43
N THR A 108 1.46 10.10 20.91
CA THR A 108 2.00 8.93 21.62
C THR A 108 3.44 9.13 22.12
N ARG A 109 3.97 10.35 22.01
CA ARG A 109 5.37 10.66 22.33
C ARG A 109 5.47 11.49 23.61
N THR A 110 6.49 11.20 24.40
CA THR A 110 6.80 11.87 25.67
C THR A 110 7.99 12.80 25.50
N TYR A 111 7.89 14.01 26.00
CA TYR A 111 8.92 15.05 25.90
C TYR A 111 9.25 15.57 27.29
N VAL A 112 10.48 16.04 27.47
CA VAL A 112 10.93 16.63 28.73
C VAL A 112 11.71 17.91 28.49
N GLU A 113 11.60 18.84 29.43
CA GLU A 113 12.34 20.09 29.42
C GLU A 113 13.64 19.92 30.19
N LEU A 114 14.76 20.27 29.56
CA LEU A 114 16.07 20.13 30.15
C LEU A 114 16.41 21.34 31.02
N SER A 115 17.09 21.12 32.14
CA SER A 115 17.58 22.14 33.06
C SER A 115 18.61 23.09 32.43
N GLU A 116 19.33 22.62 31.42
CA GLU A 116 20.25 23.43 30.59
C GLU A 116 19.53 24.19 29.46
N GLY A 117 18.21 24.00 29.33
CA GLY A 117 17.36 24.62 28.32
C GLY A 117 17.04 23.69 27.14
N GLY A 118 15.87 23.92 26.52
CA GLY A 118 15.37 23.14 25.38
C GLY A 118 14.51 21.94 25.77
N THR A 119 13.72 21.46 24.82
CA THR A 119 12.83 20.30 25.00
C THR A 119 13.31 19.16 24.12
N VAL A 120 13.37 17.94 24.66
CA VAL A 120 13.82 16.76 23.91
C VAL A 120 12.77 15.65 23.97
N LEU A 121 12.76 14.80 22.94
CA LEU A 121 11.94 13.59 22.94
C LEU A 121 12.57 12.55 23.88
N LEU A 122 11.77 12.07 24.83
CA LEU A 122 12.15 11.08 25.84
C LEU A 122 11.82 9.67 25.34
N GLY A 123 12.80 8.76 25.41
CA GLY A 123 12.60 7.33 25.18
C GLY A 123 13.38 6.48 26.17
N ARG A 124 13.30 5.15 26.02
CA ARG A 124 14.05 4.20 26.83
C ARG A 124 15.04 3.40 25.98
N ASP A 125 16.19 3.08 26.56
CA ASP A 125 17.14 2.12 25.96
C ASP A 125 16.72 0.66 26.19
N SER A 126 17.50 -0.27 25.63
CA SER A 126 17.34 -1.71 25.84
C SER A 126 17.45 -2.14 27.31
N GLN A 127 18.01 -1.29 28.17
CA GLN A 127 18.15 -1.47 29.61
C GLN A 127 17.08 -0.70 30.41
N GLN A 128 16.04 -0.17 29.75
CA GLN A 128 14.96 0.63 30.34
C GLN A 128 15.37 1.98 30.96
N ASN A 129 16.57 2.49 30.66
CA ASN A 129 17.00 3.81 31.13
C ASN A 129 16.45 4.92 30.24
N TYR A 130 16.07 6.04 30.85
CA TYR A 130 15.61 7.22 30.13
C TYR A 130 16.75 7.88 29.35
N ARG A 131 16.50 8.12 28.06
CA ARG A 131 17.44 8.77 27.14
C ARG A 131 16.72 9.72 26.20
N ALA A 132 17.47 10.69 25.69
CA ALA A 132 17.05 11.42 24.51
C ALA A 132 16.90 10.45 23.33
N ARG A 133 15.82 10.61 22.58
CA ARG A 133 15.46 9.74 21.46
C ARG A 133 15.22 10.59 20.23
N SER A 134 15.82 10.24 19.10
CA SER A 134 15.46 10.89 17.84
C SER A 134 14.13 10.36 17.33
N SER A 135 13.39 11.18 16.59
CA SER A 135 12.08 10.81 16.02
C SER A 135 12.12 9.58 15.10
N THR A 136 13.30 9.25 14.57
CA THR A 136 13.58 8.13 13.66
C THR A 136 14.19 6.90 14.38
N GLU A 137 14.49 6.99 15.67
CA GLU A 137 15.11 5.90 16.44
C GLU A 137 14.06 4.96 17.05
N LEU A 138 14.28 3.65 16.95
CA LEU A 138 13.42 2.62 17.57
C LEU A 138 13.71 2.46 19.07
N ILE A 139 15.00 2.37 19.43
CA ILE A 139 15.51 2.32 20.81
C ILE A 139 16.25 3.63 21.06
N ALA A 140 15.97 4.29 22.17
CA ALA A 140 16.60 5.58 22.47
C ALA A 140 18.12 5.40 22.61
N SER A 141 18.88 6.04 21.73
CA SER A 141 20.34 5.91 21.68
C SER A 141 21.07 7.17 22.16
N GLY A 142 20.36 8.28 22.33
CA GLY A 142 20.92 9.55 22.76
C GLY A 142 21.39 9.58 24.22
N PRO A 143 21.79 10.76 24.71
CA PRO A 143 22.29 10.93 26.07
C PRO A 143 21.29 10.50 27.14
N ARG A 144 21.79 9.95 28.25
CA ARG A 144 20.94 9.56 29.40
C ARG A 144 20.40 10.78 30.11
N LEU A 145 19.13 10.70 30.48
CA LEU A 145 18.38 11.75 31.13
C LEU A 145 17.84 11.24 32.47
N GLU A 146 17.91 12.11 33.47
CA GLU A 146 17.33 11.86 34.80
C GLU A 146 16.51 13.08 35.22
N GLN A 147 15.41 12.85 35.94
CA GLN A 147 14.64 13.93 36.53
C GLN A 147 15.43 14.58 37.67
N VAL A 148 15.44 15.91 37.71
CA VAL A 148 16.01 16.64 38.84
C VAL A 148 15.06 16.53 40.04
N GLU A 149 15.54 15.97 41.14
CA GLU A 149 14.73 15.75 42.34
C GLU A 149 14.09 17.05 42.83
N GLY A 150 12.77 17.04 43.04
CA GLY A 150 12.00 18.21 43.46
C GLY A 150 11.68 19.23 42.35
N SER A 151 11.97 18.91 41.08
CA SER A 151 11.70 19.77 39.92
C SER A 151 11.01 19.03 38.77
N HIS A 152 10.36 19.79 37.87
CA HIS A 152 9.82 19.29 36.60
C HIS A 152 10.88 19.22 35.49
N LEU A 153 12.13 19.62 35.79
CA LEU A 153 13.22 19.68 34.84
C LEU A 153 14.04 18.38 34.84
N TRP A 154 14.60 18.06 33.69
CA TRP A 154 15.45 16.90 33.49
C TRP A 154 16.90 17.33 33.24
N ARG A 155 17.87 16.48 33.58
CA ARG A 155 19.29 16.76 33.35
C ARG A 155 19.96 15.59 32.64
N ARG A 156 20.99 15.92 31.87
CA ARG A 156 21.87 14.93 31.26
C ARG A 156 22.79 14.31 32.31
N LEU A 157 22.94 12.98 32.26
CA LEU A 157 23.96 12.26 33.02
C LEU A 157 25.28 12.22 32.22
N PRO A 158 26.43 12.56 32.84
CA PRO A 158 27.75 12.35 32.23
C PRO A 158 27.97 10.87 31.89
N HIS A 159 28.59 10.58 30.74
CA HIS A 159 29.00 9.21 30.41
C HIS A 159 30.22 8.85 31.26
N GLY A 160 30.04 7.95 32.22
CA GLY A 160 31.12 7.45 33.08
C GLY A 160 31.01 7.91 34.52
N GLU A 161 29.93 7.54 35.19
CA GLU A 161 29.95 7.29 36.63
C GLU A 161 28.80 6.34 36.93
N VAL A 162 29.14 5.04 36.98
CA VAL A 162 28.37 4.12 37.79
C VAL A 162 28.64 4.56 39.22
N THR A 163 27.75 5.35 39.80
CA THR A 163 27.75 5.64 41.24
C THR A 163 27.36 4.36 41.98
N HIS A 164 28.30 3.41 42.05
CA HIS A 164 28.44 2.56 43.20
C HIS A 164 29.42 3.27 44.14
N GLY A 165 28.87 3.91 45.16
CA GLY A 165 29.63 4.62 46.17
C GLY A 165 28.91 4.57 47.51
N SER A 166 28.94 3.40 48.15
CA SER A 166 29.20 3.37 49.60
C SER A 166 30.72 3.34 49.75
N ASP A 167 31.25 4.48 50.18
CA ASP A 167 32.45 4.83 50.98
C ASP A 167 33.51 3.75 51.38
N PRO A 168 34.73 4.11 51.81
CA PRO A 168 35.91 4.37 50.96
C PRO A 168 37.19 3.58 51.36
N ASP A 169 38.21 3.65 50.47
CA ASP A 169 39.67 3.56 50.69
C ASP A 169 40.36 2.24 51.18
N PRO A 170 41.70 2.07 51.00
CA PRO A 170 42.52 2.35 49.81
C PRO A 170 43.53 1.21 49.47
N VAL A 171 44.06 1.28 48.24
CA VAL A 171 45.21 0.54 47.65
C VAL A 171 46.53 0.72 48.45
N PRO A 172 47.70 0.02 48.23
CA PRO A 172 48.25 -0.40 46.92
C PRO A 172 49.22 -1.64 46.81
N ALA A 173 49.50 -1.99 45.54
CA ALA A 173 50.78 -2.46 44.92
C ALA A 173 51.40 -3.84 45.25
N LEU A 174 51.80 -4.61 44.21
CA LEU A 174 53.19 -4.70 43.69
C LEU A 174 53.37 -5.80 42.59
N ASP A 175 54.07 -5.41 41.50
CA ASP A 175 55.06 -6.11 40.64
C ASP A 175 55.00 -7.59 40.18
N ARG A 176 54.96 -7.74 38.84
CA ARG A 176 55.98 -8.36 37.92
C ARG A 176 56.21 -9.92 37.97
N PRO A 177 56.94 -10.51 36.99
CA PRO A 177 56.42 -11.57 36.10
C PRO A 177 57.25 -12.89 36.15
N THR A 178 57.09 -13.79 35.15
CA THR A 178 58.18 -14.53 34.44
C THR A 178 57.99 -16.07 34.33
N VAL A 179 57.98 -16.55 33.07
CA VAL A 179 58.56 -17.78 32.47
C VAL A 179 57.84 -19.15 32.48
N GLU A 180 57.75 -19.65 31.24
CA GLU A 180 57.84 -21.02 30.66
C GLU A 180 57.74 -22.24 31.58
N GLU A 181 56.98 -23.26 31.16
CA GLU A 181 57.52 -24.43 30.44
C GLU A 181 56.37 -25.41 30.09
N SER A 182 56.41 -25.97 28.89
CA SER A 182 55.70 -27.21 28.52
C SER A 182 56.75 -28.32 28.56
N PRO A 183 56.41 -29.57 28.96
CA PRO A 183 56.30 -30.58 27.91
C PRO A 183 55.35 -31.78 28.17
N GLU A 184 54.94 -32.34 27.03
CA GLU A 184 54.77 -33.76 26.67
C GLU A 184 53.84 -34.75 27.41
N ALA A 185 52.91 -35.25 26.58
CA ALA A 185 52.64 -36.65 26.26
C ALA A 185 51.86 -37.54 27.25
N VAL A 186 50.74 -38.11 26.77
CA VAL A 186 50.58 -39.54 26.38
C VAL A 186 49.09 -39.84 26.17
N ALA A 187 48.74 -40.36 24.98
CA ALA A 187 47.42 -40.92 24.65
C ALA A 187 47.20 -42.31 25.28
N PRO A 188 45.95 -42.82 25.42
CA PRO A 188 45.56 -43.85 24.44
C PRO A 188 44.05 -43.97 24.08
N LYS A 189 43.84 -44.36 22.81
CA LYS A 189 42.92 -45.39 22.24
C LYS A 189 41.39 -45.31 22.46
N ARG A 190 40.71 -45.05 21.34
CA ARG A 190 39.35 -45.49 20.94
C ARG A 190 39.15 -47.01 21.08
N PRO A 191 37.87 -47.44 21.17
CA PRO A 191 37.36 -48.52 20.32
C PRO A 191 36.26 -48.02 19.36
N ARG A 192 36.24 -48.65 18.19
CA ARG A 192 35.31 -48.44 17.07
C ARG A 192 34.49 -49.71 16.93
N THR A 193 33.16 -49.60 16.86
CA THR A 193 32.29 -50.69 16.41
C THR A 193 31.26 -50.12 15.45
N THR A 194 31.27 -50.66 14.24
CA THR A 194 30.31 -50.42 13.16
C THR A 194 29.23 -51.49 13.21
N ALA A 195 27.95 -51.12 13.16
CA ALA A 195 26.90 -51.94 12.58
C ALA A 195 25.70 -51.06 12.18
N SER A 196 25.25 -51.28 10.96
CA SER A 196 24.23 -50.55 10.21
C SER A 196 22.82 -50.72 10.79
N GLN A 197 22.02 -49.66 10.78
CA GLN A 197 20.57 -49.73 10.66
C GLN A 197 20.08 -48.65 9.71
N SER A 198 19.35 -49.11 8.69
CA SER A 198 18.49 -48.31 7.82
C SER A 198 17.39 -47.64 8.63
N GLU A 199 17.02 -46.41 8.27
CA GLU A 199 15.66 -45.84 8.25
C GLU A 199 15.81 -44.34 7.94
N ALA A 200 15.39 -43.95 6.73
CA ALA A 200 14.10 -43.28 6.51
C ALA A 200 14.17 -41.77 6.84
N VAL A 201 14.13 -41.00 5.75
CA VAL A 201 13.62 -39.62 5.63
C VAL A 201 13.07 -39.00 6.91
N THR A 202 13.74 -37.98 7.44
CA THR A 202 13.06 -36.78 7.94
C THR A 202 14.04 -35.60 7.93
N GLN A 203 14.25 -35.00 6.76
CA GLN A 203 14.49 -33.54 6.75
C GLN A 203 13.13 -32.91 7.01
N GLY A 204 12.73 -32.88 8.29
CA GLY A 204 11.65 -32.01 8.72
C GLY A 204 12.10 -30.57 8.47
N GLU A 205 11.29 -29.80 7.76
CA GLU A 205 11.45 -28.34 7.67
C GLU A 205 11.67 -27.76 9.08
N PRO A 206 12.45 -26.68 9.25
CA PRO A 206 12.75 -26.16 10.57
C PRO A 206 11.46 -25.76 11.27
N ALA A 207 11.09 -26.51 12.30
CA ALA A 207 10.01 -26.16 13.20
C ALA A 207 10.25 -24.74 13.75
N PHE A 208 9.18 -23.98 13.95
CA PHE A 208 9.25 -22.65 14.54
C PHE A 208 10.03 -22.67 15.87
N THR A 209 11.18 -21.97 15.92
CA THR A 209 12.16 -22.03 17.03
C THR A 209 12.14 -20.80 17.95
N LYS A 210 11.20 -19.87 17.80
CA LYS A 210 11.19 -18.64 18.61
C LYS A 210 10.54 -18.88 19.98
N ASN A 211 11.18 -18.37 21.03
CA ASN A 211 10.66 -18.39 22.40
C ASN A 211 9.60 -17.30 22.60
N TRP A 212 8.45 -17.43 21.94
CA TRP A 212 7.29 -16.51 22.07
C TRP A 212 6.24 -16.99 23.08
N GLY A 213 6.56 -18.04 23.84
CA GLY A 213 5.71 -18.49 24.93
C GLY A 213 5.53 -17.40 25.98
N PHE A 214 4.30 -17.25 26.49
CA PHE A 214 4.00 -16.36 27.61
C PHE A 214 3.07 -17.04 28.62
N ASP A 215 3.04 -16.51 29.84
CA ASP A 215 2.10 -16.97 30.86
C ASP A 215 0.79 -16.15 30.75
N PRO A 216 -0.34 -16.80 30.40
CA PRO A 216 -1.61 -16.14 30.17
C PRO A 216 -2.18 -15.47 31.42
N ARG A 217 -1.71 -15.82 32.61
CA ARG A 217 -2.16 -15.16 33.86
C ARG A 217 -1.78 -13.69 33.93
N PHE A 218 -0.77 -13.27 33.16
CA PHE A 218 -0.28 -11.88 33.15
C PHE A 218 -0.73 -11.10 31.91
N SER A 219 -1.63 -11.64 31.09
CA SER A 219 -2.09 -10.97 29.86
C SER A 219 -3.52 -11.34 29.51
N THR A 220 -4.32 -10.34 29.15
CA THR A 220 -5.70 -10.51 28.68
C THR A 220 -5.79 -10.78 27.18
N SER A 221 -4.65 -11.03 26.51
CA SER A 221 -4.62 -11.27 25.08
C SER A 221 -5.18 -12.64 24.73
N GLU A 222 -5.84 -12.75 23.57
CA GLU A 222 -6.20 -14.05 23.00
C GLU A 222 -4.95 -14.90 22.74
N PHE A 223 -5.06 -16.22 22.95
CA PHE A 223 -3.94 -17.15 22.77
C PHE A 223 -4.37 -18.50 22.24
N ILE A 224 -3.41 -19.20 21.63
CA ILE A 224 -3.51 -20.63 21.33
C ILE A 224 -2.49 -21.40 22.18
N THR A 225 -2.76 -22.68 22.39
CA THR A 225 -1.90 -23.57 23.17
C THR A 225 -1.33 -24.66 22.26
N LEU A 226 -0.01 -24.79 22.25
CA LEU A 226 0.72 -25.87 21.59
C LEU A 226 1.56 -26.60 22.66
N GLY A 227 1.19 -27.84 22.97
CA GLY A 227 1.73 -28.53 24.14
C GLY A 227 1.40 -27.77 25.43
N ASP A 228 2.41 -27.40 26.21
CA ASP A 228 2.28 -26.61 27.45
C ASP A 228 2.64 -25.13 27.26
N VAL A 229 2.77 -24.66 26.01
CA VAL A 229 3.19 -23.30 25.69
C VAL A 229 2.02 -22.50 25.11
N HIS A 230 1.79 -21.30 25.66
CA HIS A 230 0.77 -20.38 25.17
C HIS A 230 1.39 -19.31 24.28
N TYR A 231 0.78 -19.09 23.11
CA TYR A 231 1.23 -18.12 22.12
C TYR A 231 0.19 -17.03 21.93
N LYS A 232 0.62 -15.77 22.01
CA LYS A 232 -0.25 -14.60 21.84
C LYS A 232 -0.72 -14.56 20.39
N VAL A 233 -2.01 -14.38 20.19
CA VAL A 233 -2.63 -14.27 18.85
C VAL A 233 -2.73 -12.80 18.44
N VAL A 234 -2.61 -12.52 17.16
CA VAL A 234 -2.95 -11.21 16.59
C VAL A 234 -4.45 -11.02 16.75
N SER A 235 -4.86 -10.00 17.51
CA SER A 235 -6.25 -9.74 17.90
C SER A 235 -7.22 -9.92 16.74
N SER A 236 -8.27 -10.73 16.92
CA SER A 236 -9.31 -10.94 15.90
C SER A 236 -10.48 -9.99 16.15
N THR A 237 -10.71 -9.04 15.24
CA THR A 237 -11.84 -8.09 15.33
C THR A 237 -13.20 -8.77 15.11
N ALA A 238 -13.21 -9.94 14.49
CA ALA A 238 -14.39 -10.75 14.30
C ALA A 238 -14.20 -12.13 14.93
N ALA A 239 -15.21 -12.62 15.66
CA ALA A 239 -15.33 -14.02 16.09
C ALA A 239 -15.61 -14.95 14.91
N ARG A 240 -14.84 -14.83 13.83
CA ARG A 240 -14.87 -15.74 12.69
C ARG A 240 -13.90 -16.86 13.00
N GLU A 241 -14.43 -18.07 13.15
CA GLU A 241 -13.60 -19.28 13.19
C GLU A 241 -12.91 -19.42 11.83
N TYR A 242 -11.69 -18.89 11.73
CA TYR A 242 -10.83 -19.13 10.59
C TYR A 242 -9.95 -20.35 10.88
N PRO A 243 -9.71 -21.22 9.88
CA PRO A 243 -8.82 -22.37 10.04
C PRO A 243 -7.35 -21.95 10.24
N ILE A 244 -7.02 -20.70 9.91
CA ILE A 244 -5.70 -20.08 10.07
C ILE A 244 -5.82 -18.97 11.11
N THR A 245 -4.95 -18.99 12.12
CA THR A 245 -4.71 -17.88 13.06
C THR A 245 -3.28 -17.37 12.91
N TYR A 246 -2.94 -16.24 13.52
CA TYR A 246 -1.57 -15.72 13.52
C TYR A 246 -1.08 -15.52 14.94
N VAL A 247 0.07 -16.11 15.26
CA VAL A 247 0.78 -15.86 16.51
C VAL A 247 1.76 -14.72 16.34
N GLN A 248 1.98 -13.96 17.42
CA GLN A 248 2.86 -12.82 17.46
C GLN A 248 3.76 -12.85 18.69
N SER A 249 4.88 -12.12 18.62
CA SER A 249 5.73 -11.90 19.79
C SER A 249 4.91 -11.26 20.93
N PRO A 250 4.99 -11.74 22.17
CA PRO A 250 4.31 -11.14 23.32
C PRO A 250 4.70 -9.68 23.56
N THR A 251 5.93 -9.31 23.19
CA THR A 251 6.49 -7.96 23.34
C THR A 251 6.02 -6.98 22.27
N HIS A 252 5.47 -7.47 21.16
CA HIS A 252 4.98 -6.61 20.09
C HIS A 252 3.62 -5.99 20.46
N PRO A 253 3.42 -4.69 20.17
CA PRO A 253 2.09 -4.09 20.19
C PRO A 253 1.25 -4.64 19.02
N ALA A 254 0.01 -4.16 18.88
CA ALA A 254 -0.77 -4.42 17.69
C ALA A 254 -0.03 -3.89 16.45
N TYR A 255 -0.04 -4.67 15.36
CA TYR A 255 0.63 -4.28 14.12
C TYR A 255 -0.20 -3.25 13.38
N ASP A 256 0.27 -2.00 13.31
CA ASP A 256 -0.16 -1.09 12.26
C ASP A 256 0.66 -1.35 10.97
N PHE A 257 0.34 -0.61 9.91
CA PHE A 257 1.05 -0.74 8.64
C PHE A 257 2.56 -0.44 8.78
N ASP A 258 2.93 0.63 9.49
CA ASP A 258 4.32 1.07 9.60
C ASP A 258 5.19 0.05 10.35
N LEU A 259 4.67 -0.49 11.45
CA LEU A 259 5.33 -1.53 12.23
C LEU A 259 5.48 -2.81 11.41
N LEU A 260 4.43 -3.27 10.74
CA LEU A 260 4.50 -4.48 9.92
C LEU A 260 5.49 -4.29 8.75
N GLU A 261 5.40 -3.17 8.03
CA GLU A 261 6.31 -2.85 6.92
C GLU A 261 7.78 -2.79 7.39
N ALA A 262 8.05 -2.20 8.55
CA ALA A 262 9.40 -2.15 9.13
C ALA A 262 9.92 -3.54 9.53
N ILE A 263 9.08 -4.37 10.16
CA ILE A 263 9.43 -5.75 10.51
C ILE A 263 9.74 -6.56 9.25
N LEU A 264 8.88 -6.51 8.25
CA LEU A 264 9.09 -7.23 6.98
C LEU A 264 10.37 -6.79 6.26
N ARG A 265 10.82 -5.56 6.48
CA ARG A 265 12.03 -4.99 5.86
C ARG A 265 13.30 -5.30 6.63
N HIS A 266 13.27 -5.25 7.96
CA HIS A 266 14.48 -5.24 8.79
C HIS A 266 14.61 -6.48 9.69
N THR A 267 13.50 -7.02 10.18
CA THR A 267 13.46 -8.20 11.06
C THR A 267 12.39 -9.19 10.60
N PRO A 268 12.46 -9.72 9.36
CA PRO A 268 11.38 -10.53 8.77
C PRO A 268 11.05 -11.77 9.61
N ASP A 269 11.99 -12.28 10.39
CA ASP A 269 11.76 -13.38 11.32
C ASP A 269 10.84 -13.04 12.50
N GLU A 270 10.58 -11.76 12.77
CA GLU A 270 9.69 -11.28 13.84
C GLU A 270 8.27 -10.98 13.37
N GLN A 271 7.98 -11.18 12.07
CA GLN A 271 6.63 -11.04 11.55
C GLN A 271 5.65 -12.04 12.19
N PRO A 272 4.34 -11.77 12.19
CA PRO A 272 3.34 -12.75 12.63
C PRO A 272 3.53 -14.10 11.94
N ARG A 273 3.26 -15.21 12.64
CA ARG A 273 3.34 -16.57 12.05
C ARG A 273 1.97 -17.19 11.97
N SER A 274 1.63 -17.76 10.81
CA SER A 274 0.38 -18.49 10.66
C SER A 274 0.44 -19.79 11.47
N ALA A 275 -0.67 -20.11 12.12
CA ALA A 275 -0.90 -21.40 12.75
C ALA A 275 -2.22 -21.99 12.26
N VAL A 276 -2.24 -23.30 12.03
CA VAL A 276 -3.39 -24.04 11.49
C VAL A 276 -3.81 -25.15 12.44
N ARG A 277 -5.12 -25.44 12.48
CA ARG A 277 -5.63 -26.62 13.16
C ARG A 277 -5.52 -27.83 12.23
N ILE A 278 -4.84 -28.87 12.68
CA ILE A 278 -4.65 -30.11 11.92
C ILE A 278 -5.71 -31.14 12.33
N PRO A 279 -6.64 -31.54 11.44
CA PRO A 279 -7.54 -32.66 11.67
C PRO A 279 -6.79 -34.00 11.64
N PRO A 280 -7.28 -35.06 12.30
CA PRO A 280 -8.47 -35.12 13.15
C PRO A 280 -8.22 -34.71 14.61
N GLY A 281 -6.95 -34.60 15.03
CA GLY A 281 -6.57 -34.30 16.43
C GLY A 281 -6.87 -32.87 16.87
N ASN A 282 -7.21 -31.98 15.94
CA ASN A 282 -7.56 -30.58 16.16
C ASN A 282 -6.51 -29.82 17.02
N HIS A 283 -5.25 -30.23 16.90
CA HIS A 283 -4.12 -29.55 17.54
C HIS A 283 -3.60 -28.45 16.60
N TRP A 284 -3.01 -27.42 17.20
CA TRP A 284 -2.41 -26.32 16.47
C TRP A 284 -0.99 -26.67 16.02
N GLU A 285 -0.65 -26.27 14.80
CA GLU A 285 0.71 -26.31 14.27
C GLU A 285 1.06 -24.94 13.69
N ILE A 286 2.25 -24.42 13.99
CA ILE A 286 2.75 -23.16 13.43
C ILE A 286 3.45 -23.48 12.10
N ASP A 287 3.02 -22.81 11.03
CA ASP A 287 3.65 -22.92 9.72
C ASP A 287 5.10 -22.43 9.79
N PRO A 288 6.10 -23.26 9.41
CA PRO A 288 7.50 -22.85 9.42
C PRO A 288 7.80 -21.75 8.40
N ARG A 289 6.96 -21.58 7.37
CA ARG A 289 7.16 -20.57 6.32
C ARG A 289 6.73 -19.19 6.78
N LEU A 290 7.49 -18.19 6.37
CA LEU A 290 7.14 -16.79 6.58
C LEU A 290 5.85 -16.44 5.81
N PRO A 291 4.86 -15.81 6.45
CA PRO A 291 3.66 -15.36 5.75
C PRO A 291 3.92 -14.39 4.60
N PHE A 292 4.92 -13.52 4.73
CA PHE A 292 5.35 -12.55 3.73
C PHE A 292 6.85 -12.66 3.48
N GLU A 293 7.22 -12.73 2.20
CA GLU A 293 8.60 -12.88 1.73
C GLU A 293 9.32 -11.53 1.60
N LYS A 294 8.57 -10.42 1.56
CA LYS A 294 9.05 -9.05 1.35
C LYS A 294 8.07 -8.04 1.99
N PRO A 295 8.46 -6.76 2.12
CA PRO A 295 7.55 -5.71 2.58
C PRO A 295 6.31 -5.56 1.68
N LEU A 296 5.19 -5.11 2.24
CA LEU A 296 3.92 -4.96 1.52
C LEU A 296 4.07 -4.03 0.32
N THR A 297 4.80 -2.92 0.50
CA THR A 297 5.10 -1.96 -0.57
C THR A 297 5.89 -2.60 -1.72
N ALA A 298 6.72 -3.61 -1.44
CA ALA A 298 7.49 -4.29 -2.47
C ALA A 298 6.60 -5.18 -3.36
N TYR A 299 5.57 -5.83 -2.81
CA TYR A 299 4.58 -6.55 -3.61
C TYR A 299 3.82 -5.62 -4.56
N VAL A 300 3.42 -4.44 -4.11
CA VAL A 300 2.72 -3.45 -4.96
C VAL A 300 3.62 -2.98 -6.11
N ARG A 301 4.91 -2.73 -5.82
CA ARG A 301 5.88 -2.26 -6.82
C ARG A 301 6.07 -3.23 -7.99
N GLU A 302 5.97 -4.53 -7.74
CA GLU A 302 6.11 -5.54 -8.80
C GLU A 302 4.96 -5.48 -9.81
N VAL A 303 3.79 -5.04 -9.38
CA VAL A 303 2.59 -4.91 -10.22
C VAL A 303 2.47 -3.53 -10.86
N PHE A 304 2.93 -2.48 -10.17
CA PHE A 304 2.84 -1.09 -10.62
C PHE A 304 4.21 -0.40 -10.65
N PRO A 305 5.12 -0.81 -11.55
CA PRO A 305 6.53 -0.40 -11.51
C PRO A 305 6.78 1.07 -11.86
N GLU A 306 5.83 1.74 -12.52
CA GLU A 306 5.99 3.13 -12.98
C GLU A 306 5.41 4.16 -11.99
N VAL A 307 4.80 3.69 -10.89
CA VAL A 307 4.21 4.53 -9.84
C VAL A 307 5.31 5.08 -8.92
N THR A 308 5.14 6.31 -8.42
CA THR A 308 6.09 6.94 -7.49
C THR A 308 6.20 6.15 -6.19
N THR A 309 7.34 6.23 -5.50
CA THR A 309 7.54 5.56 -4.21
C THR A 309 6.47 5.93 -3.17
N VAL A 310 6.12 7.22 -3.08
CA VAL A 310 5.09 7.71 -2.15
C VAL A 310 3.73 7.09 -2.46
N THR A 311 3.33 7.04 -3.73
CA THR A 311 2.06 6.40 -4.10
C THR A 311 2.09 4.90 -3.86
N LEU A 312 3.21 4.20 -4.09
CA LEU A 312 3.33 2.77 -3.79
C LEU A 312 3.10 2.47 -2.30
N GLU A 313 3.67 3.29 -1.41
CA GLU A 313 3.46 3.18 0.03
C GLU A 313 2.00 3.45 0.41
N ASN A 314 1.39 4.49 -0.16
CA ASN A 314 -0.02 4.80 0.08
C ASN A 314 -0.96 3.72 -0.45
N ILE A 315 -0.65 3.07 -1.59
CA ILE A 315 -1.41 1.90 -2.08
C ILE A 315 -1.30 0.75 -1.08
N ALA A 316 -0.08 0.40 -0.65
CA ALA A 316 0.14 -0.70 0.28
C ALA A 316 -0.57 -0.45 1.62
N ARG A 317 -0.52 0.77 2.15
CA ARG A 317 -1.23 1.15 3.37
C ARG A 317 -2.74 1.06 3.20
N ARG A 318 -3.28 1.61 2.10
CA ARG A 318 -4.72 1.56 1.85
C ARG A 318 -5.22 0.13 1.67
N GLN A 319 -4.44 -0.71 1.00
CA GLN A 319 -4.73 -2.13 0.85
C GLN A 319 -4.70 -2.86 2.20
N PHE A 320 -3.73 -2.57 3.06
CA PHE A 320 -3.67 -3.08 4.44
C PHE A 320 -4.93 -2.69 5.22
N GLU A 321 -5.33 -1.42 5.19
CA GLU A 321 -6.54 -0.97 5.88
C GLU A 321 -7.81 -1.65 5.38
N LEU A 322 -7.95 -1.80 4.06
CA LEU A 322 -9.11 -2.42 3.43
C LEU A 322 -9.21 -3.92 3.71
N ALA A 323 -8.06 -4.61 3.79
CA ALA A 323 -8.00 -6.03 4.09
C ALA A 323 -8.33 -6.33 5.56
N ASN A 324 -7.90 -5.44 6.48
CA ASN A 324 -8.11 -5.60 7.92
C ASN A 324 -9.38 -4.88 8.44
N ASP A 325 -10.05 -4.07 7.62
CA ASP A 325 -11.16 -3.18 8.01
C ASP A 325 -10.79 -2.26 9.22
N SER A 326 -9.50 -1.92 9.33
CA SER A 326 -8.91 -1.23 10.48
C SER A 326 -7.51 -0.70 10.15
N SER A 327 -7.01 0.25 10.96
CA SER A 327 -5.60 0.67 10.92
C SER A 327 -4.64 -0.33 11.56
N PHE A 328 -5.16 -1.40 12.17
CA PHE A 328 -4.38 -2.47 12.79
C PHE A 328 -4.66 -3.81 12.12
N ALA A 329 -3.66 -4.69 12.10
CA ALA A 329 -3.75 -6.01 11.52
C ALA A 329 -4.58 -6.95 12.40
N ASP A 330 -5.39 -7.77 11.75
CA ASP A 330 -6.00 -8.96 12.36
C ASP A 330 -5.66 -10.22 11.54
N GLY A 331 -5.97 -11.40 12.09
CA GLY A 331 -5.66 -12.66 11.41
C GLY A 331 -6.37 -12.82 10.06
N ALA A 332 -7.56 -12.24 9.90
CA ALA A 332 -8.33 -12.30 8.67
C ALA A 332 -7.71 -11.42 7.58
N GLY A 333 -7.34 -10.20 7.90
CA GLY A 333 -6.72 -9.25 6.99
C GLY A 333 -5.30 -9.65 6.61
N LEU A 334 -4.51 -10.24 7.51
CA LEU A 334 -3.22 -10.84 7.14
C LEU A 334 -3.39 -11.99 6.14
N THR A 335 -4.42 -12.83 6.32
CA THR A 335 -4.76 -13.89 5.34
C THR A 335 -5.22 -13.31 4.01
N ALA A 336 -6.05 -12.27 4.03
CA ALA A 336 -6.51 -11.58 2.83
C ALA A 336 -5.33 -10.97 2.05
N LEU A 337 -4.39 -10.31 2.72
CA LEU A 337 -3.17 -9.77 2.11
C LEU A 337 -2.35 -10.87 1.42
N ARG A 338 -2.13 -12.01 2.08
CA ARG A 338 -1.45 -13.15 1.46
C ARG A 338 -2.18 -13.65 0.21
N GLN A 339 -3.50 -13.74 0.25
CA GLN A 339 -4.31 -14.14 -0.90
C GLN A 339 -4.20 -13.14 -2.05
N ILE A 340 -4.18 -11.84 -1.76
CA ILE A 340 -4.00 -10.79 -2.78
C ILE A 340 -2.64 -10.93 -3.47
N PHE A 341 -1.55 -11.07 -2.71
CA PHE A 341 -0.23 -11.18 -3.31
C PHE A 341 -0.04 -12.50 -4.07
N HIS A 342 -0.64 -13.58 -3.56
CA HIS A 342 -0.67 -14.85 -4.27
C HIS A 342 -1.46 -14.76 -5.59
N SER A 343 -2.59 -14.05 -5.62
CA SER A 343 -3.38 -13.87 -6.85
C SER A 343 -2.67 -13.02 -7.89
N TRP A 344 -1.95 -11.97 -7.47
CA TRP A 344 -1.10 -11.20 -8.37
C TRP A 344 0.04 -12.03 -8.97
N LYS A 345 0.67 -12.90 -8.17
CA LYS A 345 1.76 -13.76 -8.63
C LYS A 345 1.30 -14.86 -9.57
N ASN A 346 0.14 -15.46 -9.33
CA ASN A 346 -0.31 -16.68 -9.99
C ASN A 346 -1.52 -16.50 -10.91
N ALA A 347 -2.01 -15.27 -11.09
CA ALA A 347 -3.22 -14.96 -11.87
C ALA A 347 -4.46 -15.78 -11.46
N THR A 348 -4.56 -16.14 -10.18
CA THR A 348 -5.71 -16.87 -9.62
C THR A 348 -6.87 -15.92 -9.30
N PRO A 349 -8.09 -16.42 -9.04
CA PRO A 349 -9.24 -15.56 -8.73
C PRO A 349 -8.91 -14.54 -7.66
N SER A 350 -9.09 -13.27 -8.00
CA SER A 350 -8.71 -12.15 -7.14
C SER A 350 -9.65 -12.08 -5.93
N PRO A 351 -9.13 -11.75 -4.74
CA PRO A 351 -9.91 -11.12 -3.66
C PRO A 351 -10.70 -9.91 -4.18
N PRO A 352 -11.66 -9.38 -3.41
CA PRO A 352 -12.52 -8.28 -3.83
C PRO A 352 -11.75 -7.18 -4.58
N PRO A 353 -12.21 -6.72 -5.74
CA PRO A 353 -11.42 -5.86 -6.62
C PRO A 353 -11.04 -4.52 -5.99
N GLN A 354 -11.86 -4.03 -5.04
CA GLN A 354 -11.53 -2.87 -4.22
C GLN A 354 -10.25 -3.03 -3.37
N TRP A 355 -9.77 -4.27 -3.15
CA TRP A 355 -8.53 -4.57 -2.43
C TRP A 355 -7.34 -4.78 -3.36
N THR A 356 -7.54 -4.92 -4.68
CA THR A 356 -6.49 -5.33 -5.61
C THR A 356 -6.25 -4.36 -6.76
N ASP A 357 -7.20 -3.47 -7.04
CA ASP A 357 -7.03 -2.40 -8.03
C ASP A 357 -6.89 -1.02 -7.34
N PRO A 358 -5.70 -0.38 -7.42
CA PRO A 358 -5.48 0.95 -6.86
C PRO A 358 -6.47 2.01 -7.35
N LEU A 359 -7.01 1.91 -8.57
CA LEU A 359 -8.00 2.86 -9.08
C LEU A 359 -9.36 2.72 -8.38
N LEU A 360 -9.68 1.53 -7.88
CA LEU A 360 -10.89 1.28 -7.09
C LEU A 360 -10.71 1.69 -5.61
N MET A 361 -9.47 1.72 -5.12
CA MET A 361 -9.11 2.18 -3.77
C MET A 361 -9.19 3.71 -3.60
N LEU A 362 -9.14 4.46 -4.70
CA LEU A 362 -9.19 5.92 -4.68
C LEU A 362 -10.52 6.45 -4.13
N PRO A 363 -10.50 7.47 -3.25
CA PRO A 363 -11.69 8.18 -2.86
C PRO A 363 -12.21 9.02 -4.01
N ILE A 364 -13.51 9.31 -3.98
CA ILE A 364 -14.14 10.26 -4.89
C ILE A 364 -13.79 11.68 -4.41
N LEU A 365 -13.06 12.44 -5.22
CA LEU A 365 -12.71 13.82 -4.89
C LEU A 365 -13.87 14.78 -5.18
N PRO A 366 -14.14 15.75 -4.29
CA PRO A 366 -15.25 16.67 -4.46
C PRO A 366 -14.98 17.70 -5.56
N THR A 367 -16.02 18.03 -6.31
CA THR A 367 -15.99 19.17 -7.25
C THR A 367 -16.32 20.48 -6.51
N SER A 368 -15.35 21.40 -6.43
CA SER A 368 -15.58 22.76 -5.95
C SER A 368 -16.28 23.60 -7.02
N SER A 369 -17.30 24.35 -6.61
CA SER A 369 -18.00 25.33 -7.44
C SER A 369 -17.80 26.74 -6.87
N SER A 370 -17.45 27.71 -7.72
CA SER A 370 -17.29 29.09 -7.27
C SER A 370 -18.63 29.71 -6.84
N SER A 371 -18.69 30.33 -5.67
CA SER A 371 -19.90 31.04 -5.20
C SER A 371 -20.29 32.25 -6.04
N ARG A 372 -19.37 32.76 -6.88
CA ARG A 372 -19.55 33.94 -7.74
C ARG A 372 -19.37 33.63 -9.25
N GLY A 373 -19.67 32.40 -9.68
CA GLY A 373 -19.59 32.05 -11.10
C GLY A 373 -19.89 30.57 -11.41
N THR A 374 -19.89 30.21 -12.69
CA THR A 374 -20.10 28.83 -13.17
C THR A 374 -18.79 28.02 -13.23
N ALA A 375 -17.71 28.52 -12.63
CA ALA A 375 -16.40 27.86 -12.67
C ALA A 375 -16.40 26.67 -11.71
N ARG A 376 -16.22 25.47 -12.27
CA ARG A 376 -16.14 24.20 -11.54
C ARG A 376 -14.72 23.67 -11.61
N ALA A 377 -14.27 23.04 -10.54
CA ALA A 377 -12.94 22.46 -10.52
C ALA A 377 -12.75 21.41 -9.42
N ILE A 378 -11.75 20.57 -9.63
CA ILE A 378 -11.27 19.62 -8.63
C ILE A 378 -9.88 20.08 -8.19
N ALA A 379 -9.67 20.24 -6.89
CA ALA A 379 -8.33 20.48 -6.35
C ALA A 379 -7.53 19.17 -6.43
N LEU A 380 -6.30 19.24 -6.93
CA LEU A 380 -5.42 18.07 -6.93
C LEU A 380 -4.77 17.94 -5.55
N PRO A 381 -4.92 16.80 -4.86
CA PRO A 381 -4.24 16.57 -3.61
C PRO A 381 -2.73 16.64 -3.77
N ILE A 382 -2.05 17.10 -2.72
CA ILE A 382 -0.59 17.07 -2.67
C ILE A 382 -0.17 15.65 -2.29
N PRO A 383 0.69 14.98 -3.06
CA PRO A 383 1.19 13.67 -2.70
C PRO A 383 1.88 13.75 -1.34
N SER A 384 1.35 13.03 -0.36
CA SER A 384 1.86 13.03 1.00
C SER A 384 2.29 11.62 1.40
N ALA A 385 3.44 11.53 2.05
CA ALA A 385 3.89 10.30 2.69
C ALA A 385 3.12 9.99 4.00
N THR A 386 2.18 10.86 4.40
CA THR A 386 1.39 10.71 5.64
C THR A 386 0.31 9.62 5.57
N GLY A 387 0.21 8.87 4.47
CA GLY A 387 -0.48 7.57 4.43
C GLY A 387 -1.84 7.51 3.73
N THR A 388 -2.39 8.62 3.22
CA THR A 388 -3.69 8.57 2.53
C THR A 388 -3.53 8.40 1.02
N LEU A 389 -4.18 7.38 0.45
CA LEU A 389 -4.26 7.20 -0.99
C LEU A 389 -5.38 8.07 -1.58
N GLU A 390 -5.05 9.28 -2.02
CA GLU A 390 -6.02 10.20 -2.62
C GLU A 390 -5.87 10.32 -4.15
N ARG A 391 -4.71 9.93 -4.67
CA ARG A 391 -4.31 10.06 -6.07
C ARG A 391 -3.23 9.03 -6.40
N LEU A 392 -3.21 8.55 -7.65
CA LEU A 392 -2.06 7.84 -8.18
C LEU A 392 -1.11 8.80 -8.87
N ASP A 393 0.18 8.71 -8.56
CA ASP A 393 1.25 9.41 -9.27
C ASP A 393 2.22 8.45 -9.91
N PHE A 394 2.49 8.67 -11.18
CA PHE A 394 3.48 7.98 -11.97
C PHE A 394 4.70 8.87 -12.15
N ASP A 395 5.88 8.27 -12.00
CA ASP A 395 7.16 8.94 -12.07
C ASP A 395 7.66 8.98 -13.52
N PRO A 396 7.71 10.16 -14.17
CA PRO A 396 8.15 10.27 -15.56
C PRO A 396 9.57 9.76 -15.81
N LEU A 397 10.41 9.65 -14.77
CA LEU A 397 11.75 9.06 -14.90
C LEU A 397 11.70 7.55 -15.18
N ARG A 398 10.59 6.86 -14.86
CA ARG A 398 10.39 5.43 -15.15
C ARG A 398 10.06 5.16 -16.62
N PHE A 399 9.64 6.17 -17.37
CA PHE A 399 9.26 6.09 -18.79
C PHE A 399 9.73 7.34 -19.55
N GLN A 400 11.00 7.71 -19.34
CA GLN A 400 11.56 8.98 -19.78
C GLN A 400 11.46 9.22 -21.29
N GLN A 401 11.69 8.20 -22.12
CA GLN A 401 11.61 8.34 -23.57
C GLN A 401 10.19 8.71 -24.03
N GLN A 402 9.18 8.02 -23.50
CA GLN A 402 7.78 8.27 -23.81
C GLN A 402 7.34 9.63 -23.29
N TRP A 403 7.82 10.00 -22.10
CA TRP A 403 7.57 11.31 -21.49
C TRP A 403 8.14 12.46 -22.33
N LEU A 404 9.41 12.38 -22.74
CA LEU A 404 10.05 13.40 -23.56
C LEU A 404 9.34 13.56 -24.91
N TYR A 405 8.96 12.46 -25.56
CA TYR A 405 8.14 12.52 -26.77
C TYR A 405 6.80 13.21 -26.51
N PHE A 406 6.09 12.81 -25.46
CA PHE A 406 4.82 13.43 -25.07
C PHE A 406 4.95 14.94 -24.87
N LEU A 407 6.02 15.42 -24.21
CA LEU A 407 6.28 16.84 -23.99
C LEU A 407 6.47 17.64 -25.29
N THR A 408 6.96 17.02 -26.36
CA THR A 408 7.06 17.66 -27.68
C THR A 408 5.73 17.76 -28.42
N THR A 409 4.69 17.04 -27.94
CA THR A 409 3.39 16.95 -28.60
C THR A 409 2.26 17.57 -27.77
N TYR A 410 1.53 18.52 -28.37
CA TYR A 410 0.31 19.09 -27.77
C TYR A 410 -0.99 18.47 -28.31
N SER A 411 -0.86 17.45 -29.18
CA SER A 411 -1.98 16.75 -29.80
C SER A 411 -2.82 15.97 -28.75
N PRO A 412 -4.16 16.07 -28.80
CA PRO A 412 -5.05 15.21 -28.02
C PRO A 412 -4.93 13.71 -28.37
N VAL A 413 -4.59 13.40 -29.62
CA VAL A 413 -4.42 12.00 -30.09
C VAL A 413 -3.16 11.39 -29.49
N ASP A 414 -2.04 12.14 -29.51
CA ASP A 414 -0.80 11.67 -28.90
C ASP A 414 -0.92 11.59 -27.37
N PHE A 415 -1.70 12.47 -26.75
CA PHE A 415 -2.00 12.37 -25.31
C PHE A 415 -2.75 11.07 -24.98
N LYS A 416 -3.77 10.73 -25.76
CA LYS A 416 -4.50 9.46 -25.62
C LYS A 416 -3.58 8.26 -25.80
N ARG A 417 -2.73 8.26 -26.84
CA ARG A 417 -1.76 7.18 -27.08
C ARG A 417 -0.75 7.04 -25.95
N PHE A 418 -0.22 8.15 -25.45
CA PHE A 418 0.71 8.17 -24.32
C PHE A 418 0.08 7.56 -23.07
N MET A 419 -1.10 8.04 -22.68
CA MET A 419 -1.81 7.53 -21.50
C MET A 419 -2.27 6.08 -21.67
N ALA A 420 -2.69 5.67 -22.87
CA ALA A 420 -3.02 4.28 -23.17
C ALA A 420 -1.81 3.36 -22.98
N GLY A 421 -0.64 3.75 -23.52
CA GLY A 421 0.59 3.01 -23.33
C GLY A 421 1.01 2.91 -21.86
N LEU A 422 0.88 3.99 -21.09
CA LEU A 422 1.14 4.00 -19.64
C LEU A 422 0.23 2.98 -18.92
N LEU A 423 -1.08 3.04 -19.16
CA LEU A 423 -2.05 2.12 -18.57
C LEU A 423 -1.75 0.66 -18.92
N THR A 424 -1.42 0.36 -20.19
CA THR A 424 -1.08 -1.00 -20.63
C THR A 424 0.15 -1.56 -19.95
N ARG A 425 1.20 -0.76 -19.75
CA ARG A 425 2.40 -1.22 -19.00
C ARG A 425 2.15 -1.43 -17.50
N ASN A 426 1.04 -0.90 -16.97
CA ASN A 426 0.61 -1.09 -15.58
C ASN A 426 -0.58 -2.08 -15.48
N GLY A 427 -0.77 -2.94 -16.48
CA GLY A 427 -1.69 -4.09 -16.41
C GLY A 427 -3.14 -3.80 -16.80
N TYR A 428 -3.43 -2.66 -17.44
CA TYR A 428 -4.78 -2.33 -17.92
C TYR A 428 -4.94 -2.60 -19.42
N THR A 429 -6.10 -3.10 -19.81
CA THR A 429 -6.49 -3.27 -21.21
C THR A 429 -7.27 -2.04 -21.65
N VAL A 430 -6.68 -1.26 -22.55
CA VAL A 430 -7.29 -0.02 -23.07
C VAL A 430 -8.01 -0.32 -24.37
N ILE A 431 -9.27 0.12 -24.49
CA ILE A 431 -10.00 0.06 -25.76
C ILE A 431 -9.34 1.06 -26.72
N GLU A 432 -9.12 0.63 -27.97
CA GLU A 432 -8.38 1.41 -28.97
C GLU A 432 -8.81 2.89 -28.98
N PRO A 433 -7.90 3.83 -28.69
CA PRO A 433 -8.26 5.23 -28.57
C PRO A 433 -8.77 5.80 -29.89
N SER A 434 -9.90 6.51 -29.85
CA SER A 434 -10.45 7.18 -31.03
C SER A 434 -9.48 8.23 -31.61
N SER A 435 -9.60 8.53 -32.90
CA SER A 435 -8.83 9.62 -33.54
C SER A 435 -9.43 11.02 -33.30
N PHE A 436 -10.62 11.11 -32.70
CA PHE A 436 -11.28 12.40 -32.42
C PHE A 436 -10.47 13.26 -31.45
N SER A 437 -10.33 14.55 -31.74
CA SER A 437 -9.50 15.48 -30.95
C SER A 437 -10.29 16.37 -29.99
N SER A 438 -11.62 16.41 -30.12
CA SER A 438 -12.52 17.32 -29.38
C SER A 438 -12.49 17.10 -27.87
N PHE A 439 -12.33 15.85 -27.43
CA PHE A 439 -12.25 15.51 -26.02
C PHE A 439 -11.31 14.31 -25.80
N PRO A 440 -10.12 14.51 -25.21
CA PRO A 440 -9.23 13.39 -24.95
C PRO A 440 -9.74 12.58 -23.77
N ALA A 441 -10.28 11.39 -24.05
CA ALA A 441 -10.70 10.42 -23.06
C ALA A 441 -10.28 9.00 -23.45
N LEU A 442 -10.18 8.14 -22.44
CA LEU A 442 -9.84 6.73 -22.57
C LEU A 442 -10.88 5.88 -21.85
N VAL A 443 -11.13 4.69 -22.39
CA VAL A 443 -11.94 3.66 -21.76
C VAL A 443 -11.08 2.41 -21.64
N PHE A 444 -11.03 1.84 -20.44
CA PHE A 444 -10.17 0.70 -20.16
C PHE A 444 -10.71 -0.16 -19.03
N GLN A 445 -10.15 -1.34 -18.89
CA GLN A 445 -10.54 -2.36 -17.91
C GLN A 445 -9.28 -3.04 -17.37
N ARG A 446 -9.43 -3.81 -16.30
CA ARG A 446 -8.38 -4.67 -15.77
C ARG A 446 -8.89 -6.08 -15.65
N THR A 447 -8.04 -7.06 -15.95
CA THR A 447 -8.35 -8.47 -15.74
C THR A 447 -8.61 -8.74 -14.26
N GLY A 448 -9.63 -9.54 -13.95
CA GLY A 448 -9.98 -9.94 -12.57
C GLY A 448 -11.27 -9.30 -12.04
N HIS A 449 -11.82 -8.29 -12.71
CA HIS A 449 -13.13 -7.73 -12.40
C HIS A 449 -13.78 -7.10 -13.63
N ASP A 450 -15.06 -6.74 -13.51
CA ASP A 450 -15.88 -6.22 -14.60
C ASP A 450 -16.14 -4.70 -14.52
N HIS A 451 -15.48 -4.00 -13.60
CA HIS A 451 -15.46 -2.55 -13.59
C HIS A 451 -14.84 -1.99 -14.88
N VAL A 452 -15.48 -0.93 -15.39
CA VAL A 452 -15.01 -0.17 -16.55
C VAL A 452 -14.58 1.20 -16.09
N PHE A 453 -13.40 1.62 -16.52
CA PHE A 453 -12.88 2.94 -16.21
C PHE A 453 -13.09 3.86 -17.41
N TYR A 454 -13.72 5.02 -17.17
CA TYR A 454 -13.71 6.14 -18.11
C TYR A 454 -12.79 7.22 -17.54
N MET A 455 -11.78 7.63 -18.29
CA MET A 455 -10.83 8.65 -17.87
C MET A 455 -10.76 9.79 -18.87
N SER A 456 -11.15 11.00 -18.45
CA SER A 456 -10.84 12.21 -19.22
C SER A 456 -9.44 12.71 -18.92
N LEU A 457 -8.76 13.22 -19.94
CA LEU A 457 -7.34 13.59 -19.86
C LEU A 457 -7.14 15.11 -19.73
N HIS A 458 -6.25 15.51 -18.84
CA HIS A 458 -6.02 16.91 -18.48
C HIS A 458 -4.52 17.22 -18.44
N ARG A 459 -4.13 18.36 -19.02
CA ARG A 459 -2.80 18.94 -18.80
C ARG A 459 -2.95 20.10 -17.84
N THR A 460 -2.25 20.06 -16.71
CA THR A 460 -2.30 21.14 -15.73
C THR A 460 -0.92 21.66 -15.36
N ARG A 461 -0.87 22.96 -15.09
CA ARG A 461 0.31 23.69 -14.55
C ARG A 461 0.08 24.18 -13.12
N ILE A 462 -1.07 23.86 -12.55
CA ILE A 462 -1.50 24.24 -11.20
C ILE A 462 -2.11 23.00 -10.52
N PRO A 463 -2.18 22.93 -9.17
CA PRO A 463 -2.75 21.79 -8.45
C PRO A 463 -4.29 21.78 -8.51
N LYS A 464 -4.86 21.86 -9.71
CA LYS A 464 -6.29 22.00 -9.95
C LYS A 464 -6.64 21.55 -11.38
N ILE A 465 -7.76 20.84 -11.52
CA ILE A 465 -8.38 20.53 -12.81
C ILE A 465 -9.57 21.47 -12.99
N SER A 466 -9.55 22.28 -14.05
CA SER A 466 -10.71 23.10 -14.42
C SER A 466 -11.71 22.26 -15.20
N LEU A 467 -12.97 22.27 -14.77
CA LEU A 467 -14.05 21.53 -15.39
C LEU A 467 -14.96 22.48 -16.20
N PRO A 468 -15.58 21.99 -17.29
CA PRO A 468 -16.60 22.76 -18.00
C PRO A 468 -17.74 23.17 -17.09
N SER A 469 -18.28 24.37 -17.34
CA SER A 469 -19.42 24.94 -16.60
C SER A 469 -20.73 24.18 -16.80
N TYR A 470 -20.89 23.49 -17.94
CA TYR A 470 -22.10 22.75 -18.28
C TYR A 470 -22.05 21.34 -17.67
N THR A 471 -23.09 20.99 -16.91
CA THR A 471 -23.25 19.69 -16.24
C THR A 471 -24.02 18.68 -17.08
N ASP A 472 -24.88 19.12 -18.00
CA ASP A 472 -25.72 18.23 -18.80
C ASP A 472 -25.00 17.80 -20.09
N PRO A 473 -24.71 16.49 -20.25
CA PRO A 473 -24.11 15.93 -21.47
C PRO A 473 -24.93 16.25 -22.72
N ASN A 474 -26.26 16.34 -22.58
CA ASN A 474 -27.19 16.60 -23.68
C ASN A 474 -27.16 18.07 -24.13
N THR A 475 -26.88 18.99 -23.20
CA THR A 475 -26.79 20.42 -23.48
C THR A 475 -25.41 20.82 -24.00
N ALA A 476 -24.36 20.03 -23.72
CA ALA A 476 -22.99 20.30 -24.15
C ALA A 476 -22.67 19.84 -25.58
N GLY A 477 -23.56 19.09 -26.24
CA GLY A 477 -23.42 18.71 -27.66
C GLY A 477 -22.26 17.75 -27.97
N VAL A 478 -21.63 17.13 -26.95
CA VAL A 478 -20.54 16.18 -27.17
C VAL A 478 -21.02 14.76 -26.92
N LEU A 479 -21.63 14.16 -27.96
CA LEU A 479 -21.96 12.73 -28.03
C LEU A 479 -20.80 11.86 -27.52
N LEU A 480 -21.09 10.85 -26.70
CA LEU A 480 -20.07 9.96 -26.11
C LEU A 480 -19.18 9.32 -27.18
N GLU A 481 -19.79 8.97 -28.32
CA GLU A 481 -19.15 8.41 -29.50
C GLU A 481 -18.08 9.34 -30.07
N ASN A 482 -18.30 10.66 -30.00
CA ASN A 482 -17.32 11.66 -30.44
C ASN A 482 -16.15 11.82 -29.45
N GLN A 483 -16.28 11.32 -28.22
CA GLN A 483 -15.23 11.38 -27.20
C GLN A 483 -14.35 10.14 -27.26
N VAL A 484 -14.97 8.96 -27.26
CA VAL A 484 -14.28 7.67 -27.07
C VAL A 484 -14.41 6.72 -28.26
N GLY A 485 -15.20 7.05 -29.28
CA GLY A 485 -15.53 6.17 -30.39
C GLY A 485 -16.70 5.25 -30.10
N GLU A 486 -17.30 4.67 -31.14
CA GLU A 486 -18.54 3.88 -31.03
C GLU A 486 -18.37 2.62 -30.16
N ALA A 487 -17.29 1.86 -30.36
CA ALA A 487 -17.02 0.64 -29.61
C ALA A 487 -16.86 0.91 -28.10
N ALA A 488 -16.05 1.91 -27.74
CA ALA A 488 -15.86 2.29 -26.34
C ALA A 488 -17.14 2.89 -25.74
N ALA A 489 -17.89 3.70 -26.51
CA ALA A 489 -19.16 4.27 -26.08
C ALA A 489 -20.18 3.19 -25.72
N LYS A 490 -20.25 2.10 -26.50
CA LYS A 490 -21.08 0.93 -26.17
C LYS A 490 -20.68 0.32 -24.83
N VAL A 491 -19.39 0.05 -24.63
CA VAL A 491 -18.90 -0.55 -23.37
C VAL A 491 -19.20 0.32 -22.16
N VAL A 492 -19.06 1.64 -22.28
CA VAL A 492 -19.36 2.58 -21.19
C VAL A 492 -20.86 2.57 -20.89
N ARG A 493 -21.74 2.62 -21.89
CA ARG A 493 -23.21 2.56 -21.69
C ARG A 493 -23.63 1.25 -21.01
N ASP A 494 -23.09 0.12 -21.47
CA ASP A 494 -23.36 -1.19 -20.87
C ASP A 494 -22.92 -1.21 -19.40
N ALA A 495 -21.71 -0.73 -19.09
CA ALA A 495 -21.20 -0.69 -17.73
C ALA A 495 -21.96 0.28 -16.81
N GLN A 496 -22.41 1.43 -17.34
CA GLN A 496 -23.24 2.37 -16.61
C GLN A 496 -24.59 1.75 -16.25
N SER A 497 -25.24 1.05 -17.20
CA SER A 497 -26.50 0.34 -16.95
C SER A 497 -26.35 -0.76 -15.87
N ALA A 498 -25.17 -1.34 -15.77
CA ALA A 498 -24.82 -2.36 -14.78
C ALA A 498 -24.23 -1.79 -13.47
N ASN A 499 -24.17 -0.46 -13.31
CA ASN A 499 -23.55 0.24 -12.17
C ASN A 499 -22.09 -0.17 -11.90
N LYS A 500 -21.32 -0.37 -12.97
CA LYS A 500 -19.90 -0.81 -12.95
C LYS A 500 -18.93 0.23 -13.51
N ILE A 501 -19.43 1.40 -13.90
CA ILE A 501 -18.60 2.49 -14.43
C ILE A 501 -17.88 3.23 -13.29
N ILE A 502 -16.59 3.49 -13.48
CA ILE A 502 -15.75 4.29 -12.59
C ILE A 502 -15.25 5.52 -13.36
N TRP A 503 -15.51 6.70 -12.80
CA TRP A 503 -15.12 7.98 -13.40
C TRP A 503 -13.78 8.45 -12.86
N LEU A 504 -12.87 8.75 -13.79
CA LEU A 504 -11.51 9.16 -13.50
C LEU A 504 -11.15 10.47 -14.24
N LYS A 505 -10.22 11.19 -13.64
CA LYS A 505 -9.44 12.25 -14.30
C LYS A 505 -7.97 11.86 -14.24
N GLY A 506 -7.28 11.92 -15.36
CA GLY A 506 -5.84 11.70 -15.37
C GLY A 506 -5.11 12.64 -16.31
N GLY A 507 -3.80 12.59 -16.29
CA GLY A 507 -2.97 13.37 -17.20
C GLY A 507 -1.71 13.92 -16.53
N SER A 508 -1.16 14.99 -17.07
CA SER A 508 0.12 15.54 -16.63
C SER A 508 -0.03 16.74 -15.72
N GLU A 509 0.69 16.76 -14.60
CA GLU A 509 0.93 17.94 -13.77
C GLU A 509 2.39 18.38 -13.91
N ILE A 510 2.61 19.50 -14.60
CA ILE A 510 3.93 20.07 -14.89
C ILE A 510 3.99 21.45 -14.23
N ARG A 511 4.72 21.55 -13.12
CA ARG A 511 4.75 22.75 -12.28
C ARG A 511 6.17 23.32 -12.19
N PRO A 512 6.34 24.65 -12.25
CA PRO A 512 7.65 25.26 -11.99
C PRO A 512 8.16 24.88 -10.60
N GLY A 513 9.41 24.41 -10.51
CA GLY A 513 10.09 24.12 -9.25
C GLY A 513 9.63 22.85 -8.52
N ILE A 514 8.77 22.02 -9.12
CA ILE A 514 8.35 20.73 -8.58
C ILE A 514 8.55 19.66 -9.64
N ALA A 515 8.86 18.42 -9.23
CA ALA A 515 8.98 17.31 -10.16
C ALA A 515 7.66 17.10 -10.94
N ASP A 516 7.80 16.88 -12.24
CA ASP A 516 6.68 16.53 -13.11
C ASP A 516 6.09 15.19 -12.70
N THR A 517 4.77 15.07 -12.81
CA THR A 517 4.06 13.83 -12.51
C THR A 517 2.97 13.57 -13.54
N VAL A 518 2.69 12.29 -13.78
CA VAL A 518 1.45 11.88 -14.42
C VAL A 518 0.52 11.37 -13.33
N PHE A 519 -0.70 11.86 -13.28
CA PHE A 519 -1.63 11.56 -12.19
C PHE A 519 -2.89 10.87 -12.66
N ILE A 520 -3.54 10.16 -11.75
CA ILE A 520 -4.92 9.68 -11.87
C ILE A 520 -5.66 9.90 -10.54
N ILE A 521 -6.85 10.50 -10.62
CA ILE A 521 -7.78 10.68 -9.49
C ILE A 521 -9.17 10.14 -9.88
N ARG A 522 -9.98 9.84 -8.86
CA ARG A 522 -11.38 9.45 -9.03
C ARG A 522 -12.31 10.61 -8.73
N ASP A 523 -13.39 10.74 -9.50
CA ASP A 523 -14.42 11.76 -9.30
C ASP A 523 -15.83 11.19 -9.45
N ASP A 524 -16.84 12.00 -9.10
CA ASP A 524 -18.27 11.64 -9.17
C ASP A 524 -18.95 12.18 -10.42
N ASN A 525 -18.22 12.87 -11.29
CA ASN A 525 -18.79 13.59 -12.42
C ASN A 525 -19.10 12.62 -13.58
N ALA A 526 -20.25 11.95 -13.46
CA ALA A 526 -20.86 11.21 -14.54
C ALA A 526 -21.18 12.15 -15.70
N ARG A 527 -20.53 11.94 -16.84
CA ARG A 527 -20.76 12.72 -18.07
C ARG A 527 -21.75 12.05 -19.02
N LEU A 528 -22.61 11.18 -18.49
CA LEU A 528 -23.61 10.43 -19.26
C LEU A 528 -24.99 10.58 -18.68
#